data_AF-A0A0L0LCC2-F1
#
_entry.id   AF-A0A0L0LCC2-F1
#
_cell.length_a   1.000
_cell.length_b   1.000
_cell.length_c   1.000
_cell.angle_alpha   90.00
_cell.angle_beta   90.00
_cell.angle_gamma   90.00
#
_symmetry.space_group_name_H-M   'P 1'
#
loop_
_entity.id
_entity.type
_entity.pdbx_description
1 polymer ?
#
loop_
_entity_poly.entity_id
_entity_poly.type
_entity_poly.pdbx_seq_one_letter_code
_entity_poly.pdbx_strand_id
1 'polypeptide(L)'
;MSNDNPIIKDVFWRYITNLWCLLSYAAIIIDFIYDHILGEILPSILVIYVALLVIFAGVKEFERWYEFRRDRHPGEWFVIGWTILVIGIMVATVVMHKEYHIPEEVLATYIAVLSIMAITQKSKRLKVERDIHQHELELKHHD
;
A
#
# COMPACT_ATOMS: atom_id res chain seq x y z
N MET A 1 14.43 4.85 29.91
CA MET A 1 14.90 5.61 28.73
C MET A 1 14.51 4.82 27.49
N SER A 2 13.36 5.16 26.91
CA SER A 2 12.89 4.57 25.66
C SER A 2 13.78 5.08 24.53
N ASN A 3 14.50 4.19 23.87
CA ASN A 3 15.32 4.49 22.70
C ASN A 3 14.38 4.64 21.50
N ASP A 4 13.51 5.66 21.53
CA ASP A 4 12.58 6.02 20.47
C ASP A 4 13.35 6.69 19.32
N ASN A 5 14.23 5.94 18.69
CA ASN A 5 14.92 6.39 17.50
C ASN A 5 13.92 6.30 16.32
N PRO A 6 13.45 7.42 15.74
CA PRO A 6 12.42 7.41 14.69
C PRO A 6 12.83 6.55 13.50
N ILE A 7 14.14 6.48 13.22
CA ILE A 7 14.75 5.65 12.18
C ILE A 7 14.44 4.16 12.37
N ILE A 8 14.43 3.65 13.62
CA ILE A 8 14.20 2.21 13.89
C ILE A 8 12.72 1.86 13.69
N LYS A 9 11.80 2.78 14.05
CA LYS A 9 10.35 2.57 13.87
C LYS A 9 9.98 2.50 12.39
N ASP A 10 10.49 3.41 11.56
CA ASP A 10 10.23 3.42 10.12
C ASP A 10 10.70 2.16 9.41
N VAL A 11 11.89 1.69 9.79
CA VAL A 11 12.48 0.48 9.22
C VAL A 11 11.66 -0.74 9.62
N PHE A 12 11.25 -0.84 10.88
CA PHE A 12 10.41 -1.94 11.37
C PHE A 12 9.09 -2.04 10.62
N TRP A 13 8.34 -0.94 10.51
CA TRP A 13 7.05 -0.93 9.81
C TRP A 13 7.19 -1.26 8.32
N ARG A 14 8.24 -0.75 7.67
CA ARG A 14 8.51 -1.08 6.27
C ARG A 14 8.78 -2.59 6.09
N TYR A 15 9.57 -3.20 6.98
CA TYR A 15 9.86 -4.64 6.90
C TYR A 15 8.62 -5.49 7.15
N ILE A 16 7.82 -5.18 8.17
CA ILE A 16 6.63 -5.99 8.48
C ILE A 16 5.58 -5.89 7.37
N THR A 17 5.32 -4.69 6.81
CA THR A 17 4.38 -4.53 5.70
C THR A 17 4.87 -5.24 4.43
N ASN A 18 6.18 -5.17 4.13
CA ASN A 18 6.77 -5.90 3.00
C ASN A 18 6.67 -7.42 3.18
N LEU A 19 6.95 -7.92 4.38
CA LEU A 19 6.84 -9.35 4.70
C LEU A 19 5.41 -9.84 4.48
N TRP A 20 4.42 -9.13 5.02
CA TRP A 20 3.02 -9.49 4.85
C TRP A 20 2.52 -9.32 3.41
N CYS A 21 3.07 -8.37 2.65
CA CYS A 21 2.80 -8.26 1.22
C CYS A 21 3.27 -9.52 0.47
N LEU A 22 4.50 -9.96 0.72
CA LEU A 22 5.06 -11.18 0.12
C LEU A 22 4.28 -12.43 0.53
N LEU A 23 3.89 -12.54 1.80
CA LEU A 23 3.06 -13.65 2.29
C LEU A 23 1.69 -13.68 1.59
N SER A 24 1.03 -12.52 1.45
CA SER A 24 -0.22 -12.42 0.71
C SER A 24 -0.07 -12.82 -0.76
N TYR A 25 1.01 -12.37 -1.42
CA TYR A 25 1.28 -12.77 -2.81
C TYR A 25 1.50 -14.27 -2.93
N ALA A 26 2.34 -14.84 -2.06
CA ALA A 26 2.60 -16.28 -2.05
C ALA A 26 1.31 -17.07 -1.80
N ALA A 27 0.49 -16.65 -0.84
CA ALA A 27 -0.79 -17.29 -0.54
C ALA A 27 -1.74 -17.26 -1.75
N ILE A 28 -1.89 -16.11 -2.42
CA ILE A 28 -2.75 -16.00 -3.61
C ILE A 28 -2.22 -16.89 -4.75
N ILE A 29 -0.91 -16.89 -4.99
CA ILE A 29 -0.30 -17.71 -6.05
C ILE A 29 -0.48 -19.20 -5.75
N ILE A 30 -0.28 -19.63 -4.50
CA ILE A 30 -0.51 -21.01 -4.08
C ILE A 30 -2.00 -21.37 -4.24
N ASP A 31 -2.91 -20.51 -3.79
CA ASP A 31 -4.35 -20.72 -3.93
C ASP A 31 -4.76 -20.88 -5.40
N PHE A 32 -4.18 -20.07 -6.29
CA PHE A 32 -4.37 -20.18 -7.73
C PHE A 32 -3.82 -21.50 -8.31
N ILE A 33 -2.60 -21.92 -7.92
CA ILE A 33 -1.97 -23.14 -8.44
C ILE A 33 -2.75 -24.39 -7.99
N TYR A 34 -3.16 -24.45 -6.72
CA TYR A 34 -3.76 -25.63 -6.10
C TYR A 34 -5.30 -25.61 -6.03
N ASP A 35 -5.96 -24.84 -6.89
CA ASP A 35 -7.43 -24.86 -7.03
C ASP A 35 -8.18 -24.58 -5.72
N HIS A 36 -7.89 -23.41 -5.13
CA HIS A 36 -8.61 -22.88 -3.98
C HIS A 36 -8.37 -23.61 -2.64
N ILE A 37 -7.23 -24.29 -2.49
CA ILE A 37 -6.88 -25.03 -1.27
C ILE A 37 -6.77 -24.12 -0.01
N LEU A 38 -6.53 -22.82 -0.19
CA LEU A 38 -6.38 -21.87 0.91
C LEU A 38 -7.66 -21.07 1.18
N GLY A 39 -8.81 -21.45 0.61
CA GLY A 39 -10.06 -20.69 0.69
C GLY A 39 -10.46 -20.21 2.09
N GLU A 40 -10.23 -21.01 3.14
CA GLU A 40 -10.56 -20.62 4.53
C GLU A 40 -9.51 -19.70 5.18
N ILE A 41 -8.24 -19.83 4.81
CA ILE A 41 -7.11 -19.16 5.47
C ILE A 41 -6.75 -17.86 4.74
N LEU A 42 -6.92 -17.82 3.42
CA LEU A 42 -6.58 -16.70 2.56
C LEU A 42 -7.27 -15.39 3.02
N PRO A 43 -8.59 -15.36 3.34
CA PRO A 43 -9.24 -14.17 3.87
C PRO A 43 -8.54 -13.60 5.12
N SER A 44 -8.14 -14.47 6.04
CA SER A 44 -7.47 -14.08 7.28
C SER A 44 -6.10 -13.44 7.02
N ILE A 45 -5.32 -14.02 6.10
CA ILE A 45 -4.01 -13.46 5.69
C ILE A 45 -4.20 -12.06 5.09
N LEU A 46 -5.18 -11.91 4.19
CA LEU A 46 -5.43 -10.67 3.49
C LEU A 46 -5.94 -9.56 4.42
N VAL A 47 -6.83 -9.89 5.36
CA VAL A 47 -7.30 -8.94 6.39
C VAL A 47 -6.14 -8.42 7.24
N ILE A 48 -5.24 -9.30 7.68
CA ILE A 48 -4.05 -8.90 8.46
C ILE A 48 -3.16 -7.97 7.62
N TYR A 49 -2.93 -8.33 6.36
CA TYR A 49 -2.15 -7.49 5.45
C TYR A 49 -2.77 -6.10 5.26
N VAL A 50 -4.08 -6.01 5.00
CA VAL A 50 -4.78 -4.73 4.83
C VAL A 50 -4.68 -3.90 6.11
N ALA A 51 -4.89 -4.51 7.28
CA ALA A 51 -4.78 -3.80 8.57
C ALA A 51 -3.37 -3.21 8.77
N LEU A 52 -2.32 -4.00 8.51
CA LEU A 52 -0.94 -3.52 8.59
C LEU A 52 -0.63 -2.40 7.59
N LEU A 53 -1.17 -2.52 6.37
CA LEU A 53 -1.00 -1.51 5.34
C LEU A 53 -1.68 -0.19 5.71
N VAL A 54 -2.90 -0.25 6.27
CA VAL A 54 -3.63 0.93 6.77
C VAL A 54 -2.87 1.58 7.91
N ILE A 55 -2.39 0.80 8.89
CA ILE A 55 -1.60 1.32 10.01
C ILE A 55 -0.32 2.00 9.50
N PHE A 56 0.42 1.34 8.61
CA PHE A 56 1.65 1.88 8.05
C PHE A 56 1.40 3.18 7.26
N ALA A 57 0.38 3.19 6.42
CA ALA A 57 0.00 4.38 5.65
C ALA A 57 -0.44 5.53 6.56
N GLY A 58 -1.21 5.23 7.61
CA GLY A 58 -1.66 6.19 8.60
C GLY A 58 -0.50 6.82 9.40
N VAL A 59 0.43 6.00 9.91
CA VAL A 59 1.63 6.48 10.63
C VAL A 59 2.46 7.39 9.73
N LYS A 60 2.69 6.97 8.49
CA LYS A 60 3.47 7.75 7.52
C LYS A 60 2.79 9.05 7.11
N GLU A 61 1.48 9.03 6.93
CA GLU A 61 0.70 10.26 6.69
C GLU A 61 0.80 11.18 7.90
N PHE A 62 0.61 10.66 9.12
CA PHE A 62 0.72 11.46 10.35
C PHE A 62 2.10 12.11 10.49
N GLU A 63 3.18 11.36 10.27
CA GLU A 63 4.55 11.88 10.27
C GLU A 63 4.75 12.97 9.20
N ARG A 64 4.17 12.84 8.00
CA ARG A 64 4.28 13.89 6.96
C ARG A 64 3.57 15.20 7.33
N TRP A 65 2.50 15.11 8.10
CA TRP A 65 1.74 16.26 8.58
C TRP A 65 2.47 16.96 9.74
N TYR A 66 3.11 16.20 10.62
CA TYR A 66 3.80 16.72 11.80
C TYR A 66 5.25 17.15 11.54
N GLU A 67 5.96 16.40 10.70
CA GLU A 67 7.34 16.69 10.33
C GLU A 67 7.43 17.17 8.87
N PHE A 68 8.08 18.31 8.65
CA PHE A 68 8.33 18.86 7.31
C PHE A 68 9.35 18.06 6.48
N ARG A 69 9.59 16.79 6.80
CA ARG A 69 10.55 15.96 6.05
C ARG A 69 9.96 15.47 4.72
N ARG A 70 10.82 15.50 3.70
CA ARG A 70 10.49 15.30 2.28
C ARG A 70 11.01 13.92 1.86
N ASP A 71 10.36 12.87 2.33
CA ASP A 71 10.86 11.52 2.09
C ASP A 71 10.38 10.96 0.74
N ARG A 72 11.34 10.45 -0.03
CA ARG A 72 11.15 9.83 -1.36
C ARG A 72 10.29 8.56 -1.25
N HIS A 73 9.36 8.42 -2.20
CA HIS A 73 8.23 7.49 -2.13
C HIS A 73 8.52 6.08 -2.68
N PRO A 74 8.15 5.02 -1.93
CA PRO A 74 8.03 3.67 -2.46
C PRO A 74 6.57 3.15 -2.60
N GLY A 75 5.55 3.98 -2.36
CA GLY A 75 4.14 3.53 -2.35
C GLY A 75 3.63 3.04 -3.71
N GLU A 76 4.19 3.56 -4.81
CA GLU A 76 3.83 3.18 -6.18
C GLU A 76 4.18 1.72 -6.48
N TRP A 77 5.26 1.20 -5.90
CA TRP A 77 5.69 -0.18 -6.09
C TRP A 77 4.69 -1.20 -5.57
N PHE A 78 3.99 -0.89 -4.48
CA PHE A 78 2.94 -1.77 -3.95
C PHE A 78 1.77 -1.87 -4.92
N VAL A 79 1.34 -0.75 -5.48
CA VAL A 79 0.23 -0.76 -6.44
C VAL A 79 0.62 -1.48 -7.71
N ILE A 80 1.81 -1.19 -8.25
CA ILE A 80 2.33 -1.88 -9.44
C ILE A 80 2.39 -3.39 -9.21
N GLY A 81 2.93 -3.84 -8.07
CA GLY A 81 2.97 -5.26 -7.72
C GLY A 81 1.60 -5.91 -7.65
N TRP A 82 0.63 -5.25 -7.00
CA TRP A 82 -0.74 -5.77 -6.87
C TRP A 82 -1.48 -5.78 -8.21
N THR A 83 -1.30 -4.75 -9.04
CA THR A 83 -1.86 -4.69 -10.39
C THR A 83 -1.29 -5.81 -11.25
N ILE A 84 0.03 -6.05 -11.22
CA ILE A 84 0.67 -7.16 -11.93
C ILE A 84 0.13 -8.50 -11.44
N LEU A 85 -0.03 -8.68 -10.12
CA LEU A 85 -0.56 -9.93 -9.57
C LEU A 85 -1.98 -10.22 -10.06
N VAL A 86 -2.91 -9.26 -9.93
CA VAL A 86 -4.32 -9.44 -10.31
C VAL A 86 -4.44 -9.66 -11.81
N ILE A 87 -3.79 -8.84 -12.63
CA ILE A 87 -3.79 -9.00 -14.09
C ILE A 87 -3.14 -10.33 -14.47
N GLY A 88 -2.03 -10.69 -13.82
CA GLY A 88 -1.31 -11.94 -14.05
C GLY A 88 -2.20 -13.16 -13.82
N ILE A 89 -2.96 -13.17 -12.73
CA ILE A 89 -3.92 -14.25 -12.43
C ILE A 89 -5.03 -14.26 -13.49
N MET A 90 -5.63 -13.12 -13.83
CA MET A 90 -6.68 -13.06 -14.85
C MET A 90 -6.20 -13.60 -16.20
N VAL A 91 -5.00 -13.19 -16.65
CA VAL A 91 -4.40 -13.67 -17.90
C VAL A 91 -4.08 -15.16 -17.80
N ALA A 92 -3.53 -15.62 -16.68
CA ALA A 92 -3.21 -17.03 -16.47
C ALA A 92 -4.46 -17.92 -16.48
N THR A 93 -5.56 -17.49 -15.85
CA THR A 93 -6.86 -18.18 -15.89
C THR A 93 -7.34 -18.40 -17.33
N VAL A 94 -7.25 -17.35 -18.17
CA VAL A 94 -7.64 -17.42 -19.59
C VAL A 94 -6.71 -18.33 -20.39
N VAL A 95 -5.39 -18.19 -20.24
CA VAL A 95 -4.39 -18.94 -21.01
C VAL A 95 -4.37 -20.43 -20.62
N MET A 96 -4.59 -20.74 -19.34
CA MET A 96 -4.59 -22.12 -18.84
C MET A 96 -5.96 -22.79 -18.93
N HIS A 97 -6.99 -22.08 -19.43
CA HIS A 97 -8.39 -22.55 -19.45
C HIS A 97 -8.87 -23.06 -18.08
N LYS A 98 -8.43 -22.39 -17.01
CA LYS A 98 -8.73 -22.78 -15.64
C LYS A 98 -10.01 -22.09 -15.19
N GLU A 99 -10.93 -22.80 -14.53
CA GLU A 99 -12.13 -22.20 -13.95
C GLU A 99 -11.85 -21.59 -12.56
N TYR A 100 -10.75 -20.84 -12.44
CA TYR A 100 -10.41 -20.18 -11.19
C TYR A 100 -11.21 -18.89 -11.03
N HIS A 101 -12.06 -18.88 -10.00
CA HIS A 101 -12.77 -17.69 -9.56
C HIS A 101 -11.90 -16.95 -8.55
N ILE A 102 -11.51 -15.71 -8.88
CA ILE A 102 -10.72 -14.89 -7.96
C ILE A 102 -11.56 -14.62 -6.72
N PRO A 103 -11.09 -14.97 -5.51
CA PRO A 103 -11.82 -14.72 -4.27
C PRO A 103 -12.10 -13.23 -4.09
N GLU A 104 -13.29 -12.89 -3.57
CA GLU A 104 -13.73 -11.51 -3.39
C GLU A 104 -12.78 -10.73 -2.46
N GLU A 105 -12.14 -11.43 -1.52
CA GLU A 105 -11.18 -10.88 -0.56
C GLU A 105 -9.90 -10.38 -1.24
N VAL A 106 -9.47 -11.05 -2.33
CA VAL A 106 -8.32 -10.62 -3.14
C VAL A 106 -8.66 -9.30 -3.83
N LEU A 107 -9.86 -9.20 -4.40
CA LEU A 107 -10.35 -7.97 -5.04
C LEU A 107 -10.52 -6.84 -4.03
N ALA A 108 -11.12 -7.12 -2.86
CA ALA A 108 -11.28 -6.16 -1.78
C ALA A 108 -9.92 -5.61 -1.30
N THR A 109 -8.93 -6.49 -1.17
CA THR A 109 -7.55 -6.10 -0.82
C THR A 109 -6.92 -5.21 -1.87
N TYR A 110 -7.10 -5.53 -3.15
CA TYR A 110 -6.60 -4.69 -4.24
C TYR A 110 -7.25 -3.30 -4.23
N ILE A 111 -8.56 -3.21 -4.02
CA ILE A 111 -9.28 -1.94 -3.88
C ILE A 111 -8.77 -1.14 -2.68
N ALA A 112 -8.49 -1.80 -1.54
CA ALA A 112 -7.91 -1.14 -0.38
C ALA A 112 -6.53 -0.55 -0.68
N VAL A 113 -5.66 -1.30 -1.37
CA VAL A 113 -4.33 -0.84 -1.82
C VAL A 113 -4.44 0.40 -2.71
N LEU A 114 -5.36 0.39 -3.70
CA LEU A 114 -5.63 1.54 -4.56
C LEU A 114 -6.16 2.74 -3.77
N SER A 115 -7.07 2.51 -2.83
CA SER A 115 -7.69 3.57 -2.01
C SER A 115 -6.65 4.26 -1.14
N ILE A 116 -5.77 3.49 -0.49
CA ILE A 116 -4.67 4.01 0.31
C ILE A 116 -3.72 4.85 -0.55
N MET A 117 -3.41 4.41 -1.77
CA MET A 117 -2.60 5.20 -2.69
C MET A 117 -3.30 6.51 -3.09
N ALA A 118 -4.58 6.47 -3.42
CA ALA A 118 -5.35 7.66 -3.80
C ALA A 118 -5.39 8.70 -2.66
N ILE A 119 -5.61 8.26 -1.42
CA ILE A 119 -5.56 9.11 -0.23
C ILE A 119 -4.17 9.73 -0.07
N THR A 120 -3.13 8.91 -0.15
CA THR A 120 -1.74 9.34 0.00
C THR A 120 -1.33 10.34 -1.09
N GLN A 121 -1.79 10.16 -2.34
CA GLN A 121 -1.53 11.10 -3.44
C GLN A 121 -2.26 12.43 -3.26
N LYS A 122 -3.53 12.40 -2.85
CA LYS A 122 -4.31 13.61 -2.58
C LYS A 122 -3.66 14.47 -1.50
N SER A 123 -3.20 13.83 -0.42
CA SER A 123 -2.48 14.49 0.68
C SER A 123 -1.22 15.22 0.20
N LYS A 124 -0.42 14.61 -0.68
CA LYS A 124 0.75 15.26 -1.27
C LYS A 124 0.39 16.48 -2.11
N ARG A 125 -0.64 16.36 -2.95
CA ARG A 125 -1.07 17.46 -3.84
C ARG A 125 -1.46 18.69 -3.02
N LEU A 126 -2.22 18.48 -1.95
CA LEU A 126 -2.64 19.56 -1.04
C LEU A 126 -1.46 20.24 -0.34
N LYS A 127 -0.43 19.47 0.06
CA LYS A 127 0.79 20.04 0.64
C LYS A 127 1.53 20.92 -0.37
N VAL A 128 1.71 20.44 -1.60
CA VAL A 128 2.37 21.20 -2.68
C VAL A 128 1.61 22.49 -3.00
N GLU A 129 0.27 22.43 -3.10
CA GLU A 129 -0.58 23.58 -3.37
C GLU A 129 -0.47 24.65 -2.28
N ARG A 130 -0.45 24.23 -1.00
CA ARG A 130 -0.25 25.13 0.14
C ARG A 130 1.13 25.79 0.12
N ASP A 131 2.18 25.03 -0.15
CA ASP A 131 3.56 25.55 -0.16
C ASP A 131 3.77 26.57 -1.30
N ILE A 132 3.16 26.34 -2.48
CA ILE A 132 3.16 27.32 -3.60
C ILE A 132 2.44 28.61 -3.19
N HIS A 133 1.26 28.49 -2.59
CA HIS A 133 0.47 29.66 -2.19
C HIS A 133 1.18 30.52 -1.13
N GLN A 134 1.88 29.92 -0.17
CA GLN A 134 2.68 30.66 0.82
C GLN A 134 3.83 31.42 0.15
N HIS A 135 4.52 30.81 -0.81
CA HIS A 135 5.62 31.46 -1.51
C HIS A 135 5.17 32.66 -2.37
N GLU A 136 4.00 32.57 -3.01
CA GLU A 136 3.39 33.69 -3.74
C GLU A 136 3.04 34.88 -2.81
N LEU A 137 2.60 34.61 -1.58
CA LEU A 137 2.30 35.64 -0.59
C LEU A 137 3.58 36.34 -0.09
N GLU A 138 4.66 35.59 0.13
CA GLU A 138 5.97 36.17 0.52
C GLU A 138 6.53 37.11 -0.55
N LEU A 139 6.42 36.74 -1.83
CA LEU A 139 6.88 37.58 -2.94
C LEU A 139 6.08 38.90 -3.02
N LYS A 140 4.76 38.86 -2.80
CA LYS A 140 3.91 40.06 -2.80
C LYS A 140 4.14 41.02 -1.64
N HIS A 141 4.75 40.58 -0.54
CA HIS A 141 5.05 41.42 0.61
C HIS A 141 6.43 42.10 0.54
N HIS A 142 7.22 41.79 -0.50
CA HIS A 142 8.57 42.34 -0.70
C HIS A 142 8.66 43.43 -1.80
N ASP A 143 7.55 43.71 -2.50
CA ASP A 143 7.39 44.81 -3.47
C ASP A 143 6.55 45.96 -2.87
#